data_AF-A0A800ISA5-F1
#
_entry.id   AF-A0A800ISA5-F1
#
_cell.length_a   1.000
_cell.length_b   1.000
_cell.length_c   1.000
_cell.angle_alpha   90.00
_cell.angle_beta   90.00
_cell.angle_gamma   90.00
#
_symmetry.space_group_name_H-M   'P 1'
#
loop_
_entity.id
_entity.type
_entity.pdbx_description
1 polymer ?
#
loop_
_entity_poly.entity_id
_entity_poly.type
_entity_poly.pdbx_seq_one_letter_code
_entity_poly.pdbx_strand_id
1 'polypeptide(L)'
;MNLIKNKYSDFASHLLAWYDGCSCNFPWRDCKDPYKIYLSEVMLQQTQVSTVLPYYQKWIQKYPTIQSVANATQEQILKQWEGLG
;
A
#
# COMPACT_ATOMS: atom_id res chain seq x y z
N MET A 1 -29.03 0.88 -27.69
CA MET A 1 -27.67 1.25 -27.24
C MET A 1 -27.73 2.19 -26.02
N ASN A 2 -28.35 1.76 -24.91
CA ASN A 2 -28.38 2.58 -23.66
C ASN A 2 -28.59 1.79 -22.35
N LEU A 3 -28.62 0.44 -22.38
CA LEU A 3 -28.86 -0.38 -21.17
C LEU A 3 -27.57 -0.77 -20.44
N ILE A 4 -26.41 -0.65 -21.09
CA ILE A 4 -25.13 -1.12 -20.55
C ILE A 4 -24.42 -0.04 -19.69
N LYS A 5 -24.65 1.25 -19.95
CA LYS A 5 -24.02 2.34 -19.17
C LYS A 5 -24.53 2.44 -17.72
N ASN A 6 -25.83 2.19 -17.49
CA ASN A 6 -26.45 2.34 -16.16
C ASN A 6 -26.05 1.26 -15.14
N LYS A 7 -25.70 0.05 -15.60
CA LYS A 7 -25.40 -1.05 -14.68
C LYS A 7 -24.05 -0.87 -13.97
N TYR A 8 -23.08 -0.25 -14.65
CA TYR A 8 -21.74 -0.02 -14.09
C TYR A 8 -21.71 1.16 -13.11
N SER A 9 -22.54 2.19 -13.32
CA SER A 9 -22.65 3.31 -12.37
C SER A 9 -23.24 2.86 -11.04
N ASP A 10 -24.23 1.98 -11.08
CA ASP A 10 -24.89 1.48 -9.87
C ASP A 10 -23.95 0.56 -9.07
N PHE A 11 -23.22 -0.32 -9.75
CA PHE A 11 -22.23 -1.17 -9.10
C PHE A 11 -21.11 -0.34 -8.45
N ALA A 12 -20.53 0.61 -9.19
CA ALA A 12 -19.46 1.46 -8.67
C ALA A 12 -19.92 2.29 -7.47
N SER A 13 -21.13 2.86 -7.53
CA SER A 13 -21.68 3.68 -6.44
C SER A 13 -21.90 2.85 -5.17
N HIS A 14 -22.44 1.63 -5.28
CA HIS A 14 -22.60 0.74 -4.12
C HIS A 14 -21.25 0.29 -3.55
N LEU A 15 -20.28 -0.01 -4.40
CA LEU A 15 -18.94 -0.41 -3.96
C LEU A 15 -18.23 0.73 -3.22
N LEU A 16 -18.31 1.95 -3.74
CA LEU A 16 -17.74 3.13 -3.10
C LEU A 16 -18.43 3.43 -1.77
N ALA A 17 -19.76 3.40 -1.71
CA ALA A 17 -20.50 3.61 -0.46
C ALA A 17 -20.15 2.56 0.62
N TRP A 18 -19.97 1.30 0.22
CA TRP A 18 -19.49 0.26 1.14
C TRP A 18 -18.05 0.52 1.59
N TYR A 19 -17.15 0.90 0.67
CA TYR A 19 -15.76 1.19 1.00
C TYR A 19 -15.64 2.35 1.99
N ASP A 20 -16.41 3.41 1.80
CA ASP A 20 -16.44 4.58 2.68
C ASP A 20 -16.91 4.22 4.10
N GLY A 21 -17.79 3.22 4.24
CA GLY A 21 -18.32 2.76 5.54
C GLY A 21 -17.57 1.60 6.20
N CYS A 22 -16.81 0.81 5.45
CA CYS A 22 -16.23 -0.45 5.92
C CYS A 22 -14.71 -0.59 5.70
N SER A 23 -14.04 0.39 5.08
CA SER A 23 -12.61 0.29 4.81
C SER A 23 -11.78 0.26 6.09
N CYS A 24 -10.70 -0.52 6.07
CA CYS A 24 -9.68 -0.50 7.11
C CYS A 24 -8.71 0.66 6.88
N ASN A 25 -8.33 1.32 7.98
CA ASN A 25 -7.30 2.36 7.99
C ASN A 25 -5.92 1.71 7.90
N PHE A 26 -5.28 1.87 6.73
CA PHE A 26 -3.90 1.43 6.52
C PHE A 26 -3.02 2.65 6.23
N PRO A 27 -1.80 2.72 6.81
CA PRO A 27 -0.98 3.93 6.76
C PRO A 27 -0.60 4.36 5.33
N TRP A 28 -0.53 3.41 4.38
CA TRP A 28 -0.29 3.70 2.97
C TRP A 28 -1.51 4.28 2.23
N ARG A 29 -2.73 4.08 2.75
CA ARG A 29 -3.97 4.68 2.19
C ARG A 29 -4.17 6.13 2.62
N ASP A 30 -3.58 6.53 3.75
CA ASP A 30 -3.71 7.88 4.31
C ASP A 30 -2.67 8.86 3.73
N CYS A 31 -1.97 8.48 2.66
CA CYS A 31 -0.96 9.31 2.00
C CYS A 31 -1.11 9.30 0.48
N LYS A 32 -0.60 10.35 -0.17
CA LYS A 32 -0.53 10.47 -1.64
C LYS A 32 0.90 10.37 -2.17
N ASP A 33 1.83 9.94 -1.33
CA ASP A 33 3.25 9.85 -1.66
C ASP A 33 3.49 8.60 -2.53
N PRO A 34 3.91 8.76 -3.80
CA PRO A 34 4.11 7.62 -4.70
C PRO A 34 5.12 6.60 -4.20
N TYR A 35 6.16 7.03 -3.48
CA TYR A 35 7.15 6.12 -2.91
C TYR A 35 6.52 5.22 -1.84
N LYS A 36 5.74 5.82 -0.96
CA LYS A 36 5.07 5.13 0.15
C LYS A 36 3.99 4.17 -0.34
N ILE A 37 3.26 4.55 -1.39
CA ILE A 37 2.27 3.68 -2.05
C ILE A 37 2.98 2.53 -2.76
N TYR A 38 4.01 2.81 -3.57
CA TYR A 38 4.78 1.78 -4.26
C TYR A 38 5.37 0.75 -3.28
N LEU A 39 5.94 1.22 -2.18
CA LEU A 39 6.50 0.36 -1.15
C LEU A 39 5.45 -0.59 -0.55
N SER A 40 4.25 -0.10 -0.21
CA SER A 40 3.20 -0.97 0.34
C SER A 40 2.77 -2.01 -0.67
N GLU A 41 2.62 -1.64 -1.95
CA GLU A 41 2.25 -2.59 -3.00
C GLU A 41 3.30 -3.68 -3.18
N VAL A 42 4.60 -3.34 -3.14
CA VAL A 42 5.69 -4.34 -3.21
C VAL A 42 5.66 -5.26 -1.99
N MET A 43 5.54 -4.71 -0.79
CA MET A 43 5.52 -5.51 0.43
C MET A 43 4.33 -6.45 0.50
N LEU A 44 3.16 -6.05 -0.04
CA LEU A 44 1.92 -6.83 -0.04
C LEU A 44 1.90 -7.97 -1.08
N GLN A 45 2.91 -8.08 -1.93
CA GLN A 45 3.01 -9.18 -2.88
C GLN A 45 3.27 -10.49 -2.14
N GLN A 46 2.38 -11.47 -2.31
CA GLN A 46 2.47 -12.80 -1.69
C GLN A 46 2.58 -12.79 -0.15
N THR A 47 2.20 -11.70 0.50
CA THR A 47 2.17 -11.56 1.97
C THR A 47 0.81 -11.09 2.46
N GLN A 48 0.58 -11.15 3.77
CA GLN A 48 -0.64 -10.67 4.41
C GLN A 48 -0.43 -9.28 5.01
N VAL A 49 -1.50 -8.48 5.05
CA VAL A 49 -1.50 -7.12 5.64
C VAL A 49 -0.95 -7.11 7.07
N SER A 50 -1.35 -8.08 7.89
CA SER A 50 -0.90 -8.22 9.29
C SER A 50 0.62 -8.38 9.40
N THR A 51 1.23 -9.08 8.45
CA THR A 51 2.69 -9.23 8.35
C THR A 51 3.33 -7.93 7.88
N VAL A 52 2.78 -7.28 6.84
CA VAL A 52 3.38 -6.07 6.23
C VAL A 52 3.36 -4.86 7.16
N LEU A 53 2.29 -4.66 7.92
CA LEU A 53 2.09 -3.45 8.72
C LEU A 53 3.30 -3.04 9.58
N PRO A 54 3.89 -3.91 10.42
CA PRO A 54 5.08 -3.55 11.20
C PRO A 54 6.34 -3.33 10.35
N TYR A 55 6.51 -4.01 9.22
CA TYR A 55 7.65 -3.80 8.33
C TYR A 55 7.57 -2.46 7.61
N TYR A 56 6.39 -2.11 7.10
CA TYR A 56 6.12 -0.85 6.45
C TYR A 56 6.43 0.34 7.37
N GLN A 57 5.94 0.30 8.62
CA GLN A 57 6.17 1.36 9.59
C GLN A 57 7.67 1.54 9.91
N LYS A 58 8.38 0.44 10.19
CA LYS A 58 9.84 0.47 10.43
C LYS A 58 10.62 0.96 9.21
N TRP A 59 10.19 0.57 8.01
CA TRP A 59 10.84 0.95 6.77
C TRP A 59 10.72 2.45 6.53
N ILE A 60 9.51 3.02 6.57
CA ILE A 60 9.29 4.46 6.34
C ILE A 60 9.93 5.31 7.44
N GLN A 61 10.04 4.80 8.66
CA GLN A 61 10.80 5.48 9.72
C GLN A 61 12.30 5.57 9.39
N LYS A 62 12.89 4.50 8.85
CA LYS A 62 14.32 4.42 8.53
C LYS A 62 14.67 5.08 7.19
N TYR A 63 13.81 4.87 6.21
CA TYR A 63 13.95 5.35 4.84
C TYR A 63 12.70 6.18 4.48
N PRO A 64 12.59 7.43 4.95
CA PRO A 64 11.39 8.25 4.74
C PRO A 64 11.18 8.66 3.28
N THR A 65 12.22 8.55 2.44
CA THR A 65 12.20 8.95 1.02
C THR A 65 12.87 7.90 0.14
N ILE A 66 12.53 7.88 -1.16
CA ILE A 66 13.22 7.01 -2.12
C ILE A 66 14.74 7.32 -2.19
N GLN A 67 15.15 8.58 -2.00
CA GLN A 67 16.55 8.97 -1.96
C GLN A 67 17.29 8.37 -0.75
N SER A 68 16.61 8.28 0.40
CA SER A 68 17.20 7.62 1.58
C SER A 68 17.41 6.11 1.38
N VAL A 69 16.58 5.46 0.56
CA VAL A 69 16.81 4.08 0.10
C VAL A 69 17.99 4.02 -0.85
N ALA A 70 18.05 4.92 -1.84
CA ALA A 70 19.12 4.94 -2.83
C ALA A 70 20.52 5.19 -2.25
N ASN A 71 20.59 5.90 -1.12
CA ASN A 71 21.84 6.16 -0.39
C ASN A 71 22.23 5.04 0.59
N ALA A 72 21.35 4.07 0.85
CA ALA A 72 21.62 2.95 1.74
C ALA A 72 22.40 1.85 1.03
N THR A 73 23.21 1.10 1.77
CA THR A 73 23.90 -0.07 1.19
C THR A 73 22.92 -1.22 0.99
N GLN A 74 23.23 -2.11 0.06
CA GLN A 74 22.42 -3.30 -0.19
C GLN A 74 22.22 -4.14 1.08
N GLU A 75 23.25 -4.27 1.92
CA GLU A 75 23.16 -5.02 3.19
C GLU A 75 22.17 -4.36 4.16
N GLN A 76 22.15 -3.03 4.23
CA GLN A 76 21.22 -2.29 5.10
C GLN A 76 19.76 -2.43 4.62
N ILE A 77 19.56 -2.50 3.30
CA ILE A 77 18.27 -2.74 2.66
C ILE A 77 17.81 -4.17 2.95
N LEU A 78 18.64 -5.17 2.65
CA LEU A 78 18.33 -6.59 2.89
C LEU A 78 18.05 -6.87 4.36
N LYS A 79 18.84 -6.27 5.27
CA LYS A 79 18.61 -6.44 6.72
C LYS A 79 17.26 -5.90 7.17
N GLN A 80 16.77 -4.85 6.52
CA GLN A 80 15.47 -4.27 6.85
C GLN A 80 14.30 -5.03 6.20
N TRP A 81 14.56 -5.78 5.13
CA TRP A 81 13.60 -6.63 4.41
C TRP A 81 13.54 -8.08 4.94
N GLU A 82 14.54 -8.48 5.74
CA GLU A 82 14.69 -9.84 6.27
C GLU A 82 13.43 -10.31 7.02
N GLY A 83 12.88 -11.45 6.59
CA GLY A 83 11.71 -12.08 7.21
C GLY A 83 10.36 -11.66 6.62
N LEU A 84 10.33 -10.75 5.64
CA LEU A 84 9.10 -10.42 4.90
C LEU A 84 8.73 -11.51 3.86
N GLY A 85 9.72 -12.29 3.40
CA GLY A 85 9.59 -13.24 2.28
C GLY A 85 10.63 -12.95 1.21
#